data_AF-A0A7V4G883-F1
#
_entry.id   AF-A0A7V4G883-F1
#
_cell.length_a   1.000
_cell.length_b   1.000
_cell.length_c   1.000
_cell.angle_alpha   90.00
_cell.angle_beta   90.00
_cell.angle_gamma   90.00
#
_symmetry.space_group_name_H-M   'P 1'
#
loop_
_entity.id
_entity.type
_entity.pdbx_description
1 polymer ?
#
loop_
_entity_poly.entity_id
_entity_poly.type
_entity_poly.pdbx_seq_one_letter_code
_entity_poly.pdbx_strand_id
1 'polypeptide(L)'
;SGKFVVAAKSPLTGGYGDGNIGSTAAVQMRKAGYDAVIIEGKAETPIILHIKDKTAEFVDAKDFWGLSTFETESQLKDIYGQSAGIVSIGPAGENLVKFATVIAQEGRSGGRPGMGAA
;
A
#
# COMPACT_ATOMS: atom_id res chain seq x y z
N SER A 1 0.71 -10.91 15.66
CA SER A 1 0.78 -9.44 15.60
C SER A 1 0.14 -8.97 14.30
N GLY A 2 -0.66 -7.89 14.32
CA GLY A 2 -1.35 -7.32 13.13
C GLY A 2 -0.62 -6.12 12.52
N LYS A 3 0.70 -6.07 12.65
CA LYS A 3 1.56 -4.98 12.17
C LYS A 3 2.47 -5.48 11.06
N PHE A 4 2.76 -4.60 10.11
CA PHE A 4 3.80 -4.80 9.11
C PHE A 4 4.67 -3.55 9.00
N VAL A 5 5.80 -3.70 8.32
CA VAL A 5 6.75 -2.62 8.04
C VAL A 5 6.75 -2.39 6.52
N VAL A 6 6.75 -1.13 6.12
CA VAL A 6 7.05 -0.70 4.74
C VAL A 6 8.39 -0.01 4.77
N ALA A 7 9.32 -0.43 3.90
CA ALA A 7 10.68 0.09 3.89
C ALA A 7 11.19 0.26 2.46
N ALA A 8 12.00 1.30 2.26
CA ALA A 8 12.65 1.62 0.99
C ALA A 8 13.85 2.53 1.23
N LYS A 9 14.60 2.84 0.17
CA LYS A 9 15.49 4.01 0.19
C LYS A 9 14.62 5.27 0.21
N SER A 10 14.75 6.08 1.25
CA SER A 10 13.90 7.24 1.47
C SER A 10 14.12 8.33 0.42
N PRO A 11 13.06 8.80 -0.27
CA PRO A 11 13.14 9.99 -1.13
C PRO A 11 13.33 11.29 -0.33
N LEU A 12 13.00 11.27 0.97
CA LEU A 12 13.17 12.41 1.87
C LEU A 12 14.61 12.57 2.35
N THR A 13 15.23 11.48 2.80
CA THR A 13 16.53 11.53 3.50
C THR A 13 17.68 10.99 2.67
N GLY A 14 17.42 10.22 1.61
CA GLY A 14 18.43 9.56 0.78
C GLY A 14 19.03 8.29 1.38
N GLY A 15 18.72 7.95 2.64
CA GLY A 15 19.16 6.75 3.34
C GLY A 15 18.10 5.65 3.43
N TYR A 16 18.25 4.73 4.37
CA TYR A 16 17.18 3.79 4.74
C TYR A 16 16.00 4.54 5.36
N GLY A 17 14.79 4.22 4.94
CA GLY A 17 13.56 4.70 5.55
C GLY A 17 12.56 3.57 5.69
N ASP A 18 11.81 3.59 6.79
CA ASP A 18 10.70 2.67 6.99
C ASP A 18 9.51 3.32 7.69
N GLY A 19 8.45 2.53 7.87
CA GLY A 19 7.51 2.78 8.93
C GLY A 19 6.63 1.59 9.24
N ASN A 20 6.17 1.56 10.48
CA ASN A 20 5.30 0.52 11.01
C ASN A 20 3.84 0.94 10.90
N ILE A 21 2.99 0.01 10.47
CA ILE A 21 1.57 0.23 10.30
C ILE A 21 0.80 -1.00 10.78
N GLY A 22 -0.23 -0.77 11.59
CA GLY A 22 -1.20 -1.80 11.95
C GLY A 22 -2.26 -1.90 10.87
N SER A 23 -2.46 -3.09 10.30
CA SER A 23 -3.47 -3.30 9.26
C SER A 23 -3.91 -4.76 9.19
N THR A 24 -5.17 -4.97 8.79
CA THR A 24 -5.68 -6.28 8.35
C THR A 24 -4.84 -6.86 7.20
N ALA A 25 -4.18 -6.02 6.39
CA ALA A 25 -3.28 -6.47 5.33
C ALA A 25 -2.15 -7.36 5.85
N ALA A 26 -1.56 -7.04 7.02
CA ALA A 26 -0.53 -7.88 7.63
C ALA A 26 -1.07 -9.27 7.97
N VAL A 27 -2.31 -9.35 8.46
CA VAL A 27 -2.96 -10.61 8.81
C VAL A 27 -3.28 -11.41 7.54
N GLN A 28 -3.83 -10.76 6.51
CA GLN A 28 -4.20 -11.44 5.26
C GLN A 28 -2.97 -11.93 4.49
N MET A 29 -1.90 -11.14 4.43
CA MET A 29 -0.64 -11.55 3.78
C MET A 29 -0.05 -12.82 4.43
N ARG A 30 -0.04 -12.87 5.78
CA ARG A 30 0.41 -14.07 6.52
C ARG A 30 -0.50 -15.27 6.29
N LYS A 31 -1.82 -15.06 6.23
CA LYS A 31 -2.80 -16.12 5.90
C LYS A 31 -2.62 -16.65 4.48
N ALA A 32 -2.30 -15.77 3.53
CA ALA A 32 -2.02 -16.12 2.14
C ALA A 32 -0.67 -16.85 1.98
N GLY A 33 0.17 -16.88 3.01
CA GLY A 33 1.42 -17.63 3.04
C GLY A 33 2.66 -16.80 2.73
N TYR A 34 2.58 -15.46 2.76
CA TYR A 34 3.71 -14.58 2.50
C TYR A 34 4.19 -13.88 3.77
N ASP A 35 5.51 -13.85 3.96
CA ASP A 35 6.15 -13.10 5.03
C ASP A 35 6.46 -11.65 4.64
N ALA A 36 6.74 -11.44 3.35
CA ALA A 36 7.07 -10.14 2.77
C ALA A 36 6.67 -10.10 1.29
N VAL A 37 6.49 -8.87 0.79
CA VAL A 37 6.33 -8.57 -0.63
C VAL A 37 7.41 -7.56 -1.00
N ILE A 38 8.14 -7.84 -2.07
CA ILE A 38 9.16 -6.94 -2.61
C ILE A 38 8.62 -6.42 -3.94
N ILE A 39 8.50 -5.09 -4.04
CA ILE A 39 8.06 -4.41 -5.27
C ILE A 39 9.28 -3.71 -5.87
N GLU A 40 9.61 -4.05 -7.12
CA GLU A 40 10.71 -3.48 -7.86
C GLU A 40 10.23 -2.96 -9.22
N GLY A 41 10.95 -1.99 -9.79
CA GLY A 41 10.61 -1.38 -11.06
C GLY A 41 9.49 -0.34 -10.95
N LYS A 42 8.84 -0.07 -12.08
CA LYS A 42 7.75 0.92 -12.19
C LYS A 42 6.78 0.46 -13.27
N ALA A 43 5.48 0.53 -12.98
CA ALA A 43 4.43 0.26 -13.96
C ALA A 43 4.24 1.44 -14.93
N GLU A 44 3.83 1.15 -16.17
CA GLU A 44 3.53 2.18 -17.19
C GLU A 44 2.22 2.91 -16.91
N THR A 45 1.28 2.23 -16.25
CA THR A 45 -0.02 2.78 -15.84
C THR A 45 -0.27 2.47 -14.35
N PRO A 46 -1.18 3.19 -13.68
CA PRO A 46 -1.61 2.83 -12.33
C PRO A 46 -2.08 1.38 -12.26
N ILE A 47 -1.54 0.62 -11.31
CA ILE A 47 -1.90 -0.77 -11.05
C ILE A 47 -1.99 -1.04 -9.54
N ILE A 48 -2.73 -2.07 -9.18
CA ILE A 48 -2.78 -2.63 -7.84
C ILE A 48 -2.19 -4.03 -7.87
N LEU A 49 -1.38 -4.37 -6.86
CA LEU A 49 -1.02 -5.75 -6.57
C LEU A 49 -2.14 -6.40 -5.75
N HIS A 50 -2.86 -7.32 -6.36
CA HIS A 50 -3.89 -8.11 -5.69
C HIS A 50 -3.32 -9.48 -5.32
N ILE A 51 -3.39 -9.82 -4.03
CA ILE A 51 -2.94 -11.11 -3.51
C ILE A 51 -4.13 -11.84 -2.90
N LYS A 52 -4.38 -13.04 -3.42
CA LYS A 52 -5.40 -13.96 -2.90
C LYS A 52 -4.81 -15.35 -2.78
N ASP A 53 -4.61 -15.80 -1.54
CA ASP A 53 -3.94 -17.07 -1.25
C ASP A 53 -2.62 -17.22 -2.03
N LYS A 54 -2.46 -18.27 -2.83
CA LYS A 54 -1.25 -18.53 -3.63
C LYS A 54 -1.19 -17.77 -4.95
N THR A 55 -2.10 -16.84 -5.18
CA THR A 55 -2.15 -16.03 -6.42
C THR A 55 -1.78 -14.58 -6.11
N ALA A 56 -0.95 -14.01 -6.98
CA ALA A 56 -0.56 -12.62 -6.97
C ALA A 56 -0.65 -12.10 -8.41
N GLU A 57 -1.44 -11.05 -8.60
CA GLU A 57 -1.72 -10.48 -9.92
C GLU A 57 -1.67 -8.95 -9.87
N PHE A 58 -1.27 -8.35 -10.99
CA PHE A 58 -1.36 -6.90 -11.18
C PHE A 58 -2.64 -6.58 -11.95
N VAL A 59 -3.47 -5.71 -11.39
CA VAL A 59 -4.74 -5.28 -11.99
C VAL A 59 -4.72 -3.79 -12.30
N ASP A 60 -5.44 -3.36 -13.33
CA ASP A 60 -5.58 -1.94 -13.67
C ASP A 60 -6.18 -1.17 -12.50
N ALA A 61 -5.63 0.02 -12.23
CA ALA A 61 -6.06 0.87 -11.13
C ALA A 61 -6.32 2.32 -11.56
N LYS A 62 -6.61 2.55 -12.85
CA LYS A 62 -6.84 3.91 -13.37
C LYS A 62 -8.00 4.60 -12.66
N ASP A 63 -9.05 3.86 -12.35
CA ASP A 63 -10.26 4.39 -11.71
C ASP A 63 -10.03 4.80 -10.24
N PHE A 64 -8.96 4.31 -9.60
CA PHE A 64 -8.60 4.66 -8.22
C PHE A 64 -7.58 5.81 -8.15
N TRP A 65 -6.93 6.15 -9.27
CA TRP A 65 -5.92 7.18 -9.30
C TRP A 65 -6.55 8.57 -9.11
N GLY A 66 -5.99 9.36 -8.19
CA GLY A 66 -6.51 10.67 -7.80
C GLY A 66 -7.53 10.64 -6.66
N LEU A 67 -8.01 9.45 -6.27
CA LEU A 67 -8.91 9.31 -5.12
C LEU A 67 -8.16 9.45 -3.80
N SER A 68 -8.88 9.82 -2.75
CA SER A 68 -8.33 9.69 -1.41
C SER A 68 -8.08 8.21 -1.04
N THR A 69 -7.22 7.99 -0.05
CA THR A 69 -6.98 6.64 0.47
C THR A 69 -8.23 5.99 1.03
N PHE A 70 -9.19 6.78 1.52
CA PHE A 70 -10.41 6.27 2.15
C PHE A 70 -11.42 5.84 1.08
N GLU A 71 -11.60 6.67 0.04
CA GLU A 71 -12.42 6.32 -1.12
C GLU A 71 -11.87 5.07 -1.83
N THR A 72 -10.55 5.03 -2.04
CA THR A 72 -9.87 3.86 -2.62
C THR A 72 -10.12 2.60 -1.79
N GLU A 73 -9.94 2.67 -0.47
CA GLU A 73 -10.18 1.53 0.42
C GLU A 73 -11.64 1.08 0.43
N SER A 74 -12.60 2.02 0.46
CA SER A 74 -14.03 1.73 0.40
C SER A 74 -14.38 0.97 -0.88
N GLN A 75 -13.98 1.50 -2.04
CA GLN A 75 -14.32 0.89 -3.34
C GLN A 75 -13.64 -0.48 -3.53
N LEU A 76 -12.38 -0.62 -3.09
CA LEU A 76 -11.69 -1.91 -3.17
C LEU A 76 -12.33 -2.96 -2.26
N LYS A 77 -12.85 -2.57 -1.09
CA LYS A 77 -13.60 -3.50 -0.24
C LYS A 77 -14.95 -3.89 -0.82
N ASP A 78 -15.59 -3.02 -1.59
CA ASP A 78 -16.83 -3.38 -2.31
C ASP A 78 -16.57 -4.41 -3.41
N ILE A 79 -15.39 -4.37 -4.05
CA ILE A 79 -14.98 -5.31 -5.09
C ILE A 79 -14.46 -6.64 -4.51
N TYR A 80 -13.52 -6.56 -3.57
CA TYR A 80 -12.76 -7.73 -3.08
C TYR A 80 -13.28 -8.28 -1.74
N GLY A 81 -14.27 -7.62 -1.15
CA GLY A 81 -14.91 -7.99 0.10
C GLY A 81 -14.36 -7.27 1.32
N GLN A 82 -15.22 -7.11 2.33
CA GLN A 82 -14.95 -6.31 3.54
C GLN A 82 -13.82 -6.86 4.42
N SER A 83 -13.41 -8.12 4.22
CA SER A 83 -12.29 -8.75 4.92
C SER A 83 -10.94 -8.49 4.26
N ALA A 84 -10.91 -7.91 3.06
CA ALA A 84 -9.68 -7.56 2.35
C ALA A 84 -8.85 -6.54 3.14
N GLY A 85 -7.55 -6.78 3.19
CA GLY A 85 -6.60 -5.83 3.78
C GLY A 85 -6.07 -4.89 2.71
N ILE A 86 -6.47 -3.62 2.76
CA ILE A 86 -6.05 -2.62 1.79
C ILE A 86 -4.93 -1.75 2.39
N VAL A 87 -3.93 -1.46 1.56
CA VAL A 87 -2.89 -0.47 1.82
C VAL A 87 -2.76 0.35 0.55
N SER A 88 -2.95 1.66 0.66
CA SER A 88 -2.99 2.55 -0.50
C SER A 88 -2.19 3.82 -0.26
N ILE A 89 -1.90 4.51 -1.36
CA ILE A 89 -1.45 5.90 -1.36
C ILE A 89 -2.65 6.78 -1.76
N GLY A 90 -2.55 8.07 -1.47
CA GLY A 90 -3.47 9.07 -2.01
C GLY A 90 -2.73 10.05 -2.91
N PRO A 91 -3.34 11.21 -3.25
CA PRO A 91 -2.77 12.15 -4.20
C PRO A 91 -1.38 12.67 -3.84
N ALA A 92 -1.03 12.69 -2.54
CA ALA A 92 0.32 13.06 -2.12
C ALA A 92 1.39 12.05 -2.59
N GLY A 93 1.09 10.74 -2.55
CA GLY A 93 1.99 9.70 -3.03
C GLY A 93 2.07 9.71 -4.56
N GLU A 94 0.92 9.86 -5.22
CA GLU A 94 0.82 9.97 -6.68
C GLU A 94 1.63 11.15 -7.24
N ASN A 95 1.66 12.27 -6.51
CA ASN A 95 2.43 13.46 -6.84
C ASN A 95 3.85 13.48 -6.23
N LEU A 96 4.34 12.35 -5.73
CA LEU A 96 5.71 12.18 -5.22
C LEU A 96 6.09 13.17 -4.10
N VAL A 97 5.14 13.55 -3.25
CA VAL A 97 5.43 14.39 -2.08
C VAL A 97 6.42 13.63 -1.18
N LYS A 98 7.58 14.23 -0.89
CA LYS A 98 8.70 13.54 -0.23
C LYS A 98 8.38 12.90 1.12
N PHE A 99 7.32 13.36 1.79
CA PHE A 99 6.85 12.83 3.08
C PHE A 99 5.51 12.09 2.97
N ALA A 100 5.08 11.71 1.75
CA ALA A 100 3.90 10.89 1.56
C ALA A 100 4.05 9.54 2.28
N THR A 101 2.96 9.10 2.91
CA THR A 101 2.88 7.84 3.65
C THR A 101 1.95 6.87 2.95
N VAL A 102 2.04 5.59 3.30
CA VAL A 102 0.98 4.63 2.99
C VAL A 102 -0.08 4.65 4.08
N ILE A 103 -1.33 4.40 3.70
CA ILE A 103 -2.49 4.43 4.60
C ILE A 103 -3.25 3.10 4.53
N ALA A 104 -3.80 2.68 5.66
CA ALA A 104 -4.79 1.62 5.78
C ALA A 104 -5.85 2.00 6.81
N GLN A 105 -7.05 1.43 6.68
CA GLN A 105 -8.15 1.54 7.65
C GLN A 105 -8.42 2.98 8.07
N GLU A 106 -8.51 3.87 7.08
CA GLU A 106 -8.92 5.28 7.23
C GLU A 106 -8.11 6.12 8.23
N GLY A 107 -6.88 5.72 8.54
CA GLY A 107 -6.05 6.51 9.47
C GLY A 107 -4.83 5.82 10.04
N ARG A 108 -4.66 4.51 9.81
CA ARG A 108 -3.39 3.84 10.12
C ARG A 108 -2.38 4.26 9.05
N SER A 109 -1.36 5.00 9.46
CA SER A 109 -0.33 5.53 8.57
C SER A 109 1.03 4.92 8.90
N GLY A 110 1.83 4.66 7.86
CA GLY A 110 3.20 4.18 7.98
C GLY A 110 4.10 4.82 6.92
N GLY A 111 5.39 4.95 7.24
CA GLY A 111 6.41 5.35 6.27
C GLY A 111 6.71 6.84 6.23
N ARG A 112 6.88 7.47 7.40
CA ARG A 112 7.24 8.89 7.57
C ARG A 112 8.37 9.36 6.63
N PRO A 113 9.42 8.56 6.33
CA PRO A 113 10.47 8.95 5.39
C PRO A 113 10.07 8.91 3.91
N GLY A 114 8.78 8.98 3.56
CA GLY A 114 8.34 9.08 2.17
C GLY A 114 8.01 7.76 1.49
N MET A 115 7.56 6.74 2.23
CA MET A 115 7.25 5.42 1.63
C MET A 115 6.08 5.47 0.66
N GLY A 116 5.19 6.46 0.77
CA GLY A 116 4.10 6.66 -0.19
C GLY A 116 4.55 7.29 -1.51
N ALA A 117 5.79 7.79 -1.60
CA ALA A 117 6.37 8.39 -2.81
C ALA A 117 7.55 7.59 -3.37
N ALA A 118 7.91 6.48 -2.72
CA ALA A 118 9.03 5.63 -3.08
C ALA A 118 8.66 4.65 -4.21
#